data_AF-A0A560E5N3-F1
#
_entry.id   AF-A0A560E5N3-F1
#
_cell.length_a   1.000
_cell.length_b   1.000
_cell.length_c   1.000
_cell.angle_alpha   90.00
_cell.angle_beta   90.00
_cell.angle_gamma   90.00
#
_symmetry.space_group_name_H-M   'P 1'
#
loop_
_entity.id
_entity.type
_entity.pdbx_description
1 polymer ?
#
loop_
_entity_poly.entity_id
_entity_poly.type
_entity_poly.pdbx_seq_one_letter_code
_entity_poly.pdbx_strand_id
1 'polypeptide(L)' 'MARWKQSWSEEDLNRLRKLAGTKPVTTIAKELGRTTGTVLAKAIEQKLPVIYRNERTPQRQAAR' A
#
# COMPACT_ATOMS: atom_id res chain seq x y z
N MET A 1 18.24 -15.11 -5.41
CA MET A 1 17.31 -14.27 -6.22
C MET A 1 16.55 -13.36 -5.26
N ALA A 2 16.77 -12.04 -5.35
CA ALA A 2 16.29 -11.08 -4.36
C ALA A 2 14.76 -10.91 -4.42
N ARG A 3 14.04 -11.59 -3.53
CA ARG A 3 12.58 -11.53 -3.35
C ARG A 3 12.14 -10.24 -2.62
N TRP A 4 12.78 -9.10 -2.90
CA TRP A 4 12.46 -7.80 -2.29
C TRP A 4 12.04 -6.75 -3.30
N LYS A 5 12.14 -7.06 -4.59
CA LYS A 5 11.47 -6.33 -5.66
C LYS A 5 10.16 -7.06 -5.94
N GLN A 6 9.22 -7.04 -4.97
CA GLN A 6 7.86 -7.47 -5.28
C GLN A 6 7.29 -6.44 -6.25
N SER A 7 7.47 -6.71 -7.53
CA SER A 7 6.83 -6.00 -8.63
C SER A 7 5.34 -5.94 -8.34
N TRP A 8 4.79 -4.74 -8.34
CA TRP A 8 3.35 -4.58 -8.31
C TRP A 8 2.82 -5.14 -9.62
N SER A 9 2.10 -6.24 -9.55
CA SER A 9 1.40 -6.77 -10.72
C SER A 9 0.30 -5.80 -11.13
N GLU A 10 -0.10 -5.85 -12.41
CA GLU A 10 -1.19 -5.02 -12.91
C GLU A 10 -2.49 -5.27 -12.12
N GLU A 11 -2.73 -6.50 -11.66
CA GLU A 11 -3.83 -6.84 -10.76
C GLU A 11 -3.75 -6.12 -9.40
N ASP A 12 -2.57 -6.04 -8.79
CA ASP A 12 -2.36 -5.32 -7.53
C ASP A 12 -2.59 -3.81 -7.72
N LEU A 13 -2.13 -3.25 -8.84
CA LEU A 13 -2.37 -1.85 -9.19
C LEU A 13 -3.86 -1.58 -9.42
N ASN A 14 -4.56 -2.49 -10.09
CA ASN A 14 -5.99 -2.37 -10.33
C ASN A 14 -6.77 -2.43 -9.01
N ARG A 15 -6.42 -3.37 -8.11
CA ARG A 15 -6.99 -3.42 -6.76
C ARG A 15 -6.68 -2.16 -5.97
N LEU A 16 -5.45 -1.68 -6.00
CA LEU A 16 -5.05 -0.43 -5.36
C LEU A 16 -5.89 0.75 -5.86
N ARG A 17 -6.10 0.86 -7.18
CA ARG A 17 -6.92 1.91 -7.80
C ARG A 17 -8.39 1.83 -7.41
N LYS A 18 -8.97 0.63 -7.39
CA LYS A 18 -10.37 0.43 -7.00
C LYS A 18 -10.62 0.77 -5.52
N LEU A 19 -9.65 0.46 -4.67
CA LEU A 19 -9.76 0.70 -3.23
C LEU A 19 -9.34 2.12 -2.83
N ALA A 20 -8.40 2.72 -3.57
CA ALA A 20 -8.01 4.13 -3.41
C ALA A 20 -9.24 5.02 -3.63
N GLY A 21 -9.46 5.96 -2.71
CA GLY A 21 -10.60 6.88 -2.71
C GLY A 21 -11.84 6.32 -1.99
N THR A 22 -11.94 4.99 -1.87
CA THR A 22 -13.06 4.32 -1.17
C THR A 22 -12.70 3.96 0.27
N LYS A 23 -11.46 3.49 0.50
CA LYS A 23 -10.98 2.99 1.80
C LYS A 23 -9.68 3.70 2.22
N PRO A 24 -9.37 3.76 3.53
CA PRO A 24 -8.09 4.30 4.00
C PRO A 24 -6.93 3.37 3.67
N VAL A 25 -5.74 3.94 3.48
CA VAL A 25 -4.50 3.21 3.18
C VAL A 25 -4.21 2.08 4.18
N THR A 26 -4.60 2.25 5.44
CA THR A 26 -4.48 1.21 6.50
C THR A 26 -5.28 -0.04 6.17
N THR A 27 -6.51 0.11 5.70
CA THR A 27 -7.35 -1.01 5.27
C THR A 27 -6.83 -1.61 3.97
N ILE A 28 -6.47 -0.78 2.99
CA ILE A 28 -5.92 -1.26 1.70
C ILE A 28 -4.65 -2.09 1.93
N ALA A 29 -3.77 -1.64 2.84
CA ALA A 29 -2.58 -2.36 3.22
C ALA A 29 -2.88 -3.74 3.83
N LYS A 30 -3.88 -3.83 4.71
CA LYS A 30 -4.34 -5.11 5.27
C LYS A 30 -4.87 -6.05 4.19
N GLU A 31 -5.71 -5.54 3.28
CA GLU A 31 -6.32 -6.32 2.18
C GLU A 31 -5.27 -6.83 1.19
N LEU A 32 -4.27 -6.01 0.88
CA LEU A 32 -3.16 -6.38 0.00
C LEU A 32 -2.05 -7.18 0.71
N GLY A 33 -2.15 -7.38 2.03
CA GLY A 33 -1.10 -8.02 2.83
C GLY A 33 0.23 -7.26 2.81
N ARG A 34 0.17 -5.93 2.67
CA ARG A 34 1.33 -5.03 2.58
C ARG A 34 1.37 -4.06 3.75
N THR A 35 2.49 -3.33 3.85
CA THR A 35 2.59 -2.23 4.79
C THR A 35 1.94 -0.97 4.23
N THR A 36 1.39 -0.14 5.12
CA THR A 36 0.81 1.16 4.77
C THR A 36 1.79 2.05 4.03
N GLY A 37 3.07 2.07 4.45
CA GLY A 37 4.12 2.81 3.76
C GLY A 37 4.30 2.39 2.30
N THR A 38 4.32 1.08 2.00
CA THR A 38 4.44 0.60 0.62
C THR A 38 3.23 0.96 -0.24
N VAL A 39 2.02 0.82 0.32
CA VAL A 39 0.78 1.18 -0.37
C VAL A 39 0.69 2.68 -0.61
N LEU A 40 1.06 3.50 0.38
CA LEU A 40 1.07 4.95 0.27
C LEU A 40 2.09 5.44 -0.77
N ALA A 41 3.33 4.95 -0.71
CA ALA A 41 4.36 5.29 -1.68
C ALA A 41 3.91 4.95 -3.11
N LYS A 42 3.29 3.76 -3.29
CA LYS A 42 2.77 3.37 -4.61
C LYS A 42 1.58 4.22 -5.04
N ALA A 43 0.67 4.54 -4.13
CA ALA A 43 -0.47 5.40 -4.43
C ALA A 43 -0.03 6.81 -4.85
N ILE A 44 0.98 7.37 -4.18
CA ILE A 44 1.58 8.66 -4.55
C ILE A 44 2.22 8.59 -5.93
N GLU A 45 3.01 7.54 -6.19
CA GLU A 45 3.64 7.32 -7.50
C GLU A 45 2.59 7.22 -8.62
N GLN A 46 1.46 6.57 -8.34
CA GLN A 46 0.34 6.40 -9.27
C GLN A 46 -0.65 7.59 -9.27
N LYS A 47 -0.37 8.64 -8.49
CA LYS A 47 -1.23 9.83 -8.29
C LYS A 47 -2.68 9.49 -7.94
N LEU A 48 -2.88 8.50 -7.05
CA LEU A 48 -4.19 8.05 -6.63
C LEU A 48 -4.68 8.80 -5.39
N PRO A 49 -5.99 9.15 -5.33
CA PRO A 49 -6.56 9.80 -4.16
C PRO A 49 -6.67 8.78 -3.03
N VAL A 50 -5.71 8.78 -2.09
CA VAL A 50 -5.74 7.86 -0.94
C VAL A 50 -6.11 8.59 0.34
N ILE A 51 -7.04 8.00 1.10
CA ILE A 51 -7.45 8.52 2.39
C ILE A 51 -6.40 8.08 3.42
N TYR A 52 -5.68 9.04 3.99
CA TYR A 52 -4.74 8.78 5.07
C TYR A 52 -5.45 8.93 6.42
N ARG A 53 -5.64 7.82 7.14
CA ARG A 53 -6.05 7.84 8.54
C ARG A 53 -4.78 7.71 9.38
N ASN A 54 -4.44 8.77 10.13
CA ASN A 54 -3.29 8.79 11.02
C ASN A 54 -3.56 7.94 12.28
N GLU A 55 -3.67 6.64 12.09
CA GLU A 55 -3.65 5.68 13.18
C GLU A 55 -2.17 5.48 13.49
N ARG A 56 -1.66 6.17 14.52
CA ARG A 56 -0.28 6.07 15.03
C ARG A 56 0.08 4.60 15.23
N THR A 57 0.61 3.98 14.18
CA THR A 57 1.06 2.59 14.19
C THR A 57 2.55 2.67 13.97
N PRO A 58 3.40 2.25 14.92
CA PRO A 58 4.82 2.14 14.66
C PRO A 58 4.99 1.05 13.61
N GLN A 59 5.16 1.44 12.34
CA GLN A 59 5.52 0.54 11.26
C GLN A 59 6.94 0.06 11.54
N ARG A 60 7.05 -0.96 12.38
CA ARG A 60 8.29 -1.65 12.72
C ARG A 60 8.82 -2.25 11.41
N GLN A 61 10.01 -1.79 11.08
CA GLN A 61 10.84 -2.12 9.93
C GLN A 61 10.76 -3.61 9.59
N ALA A 62 10.57 -3.92 8.30
CA ALA A 62 10.79 -5.27 7.79
C ALA A 62 12.23 -5.67 8.13
N ALA A 63 12.36 -6.67 8.99
CA ALA A 63 13.63 -7.24 9.39
C ALA A 63 14.29 -7.98 8.20
N ARG A 64 15.62 -7.85 8.18
CA ARG A 64 16.67 -8.61 7.48
C ARG A 64 16.27 -9.86 6.69
#